data_AF-A0A6L6U838-F1
#
_entry.id   AF-A0A6L6U838-F1
#
_cell.length_a   1.000
_cell.length_b   1.000
_cell.length_c   1.000
_cell.angle_alpha   90.00
_cell.angle_beta   90.00
_cell.angle_gamma   90.00
#
_symmetry.space_group_name_H-M   'P 1'
#
loop_
_entity.id
_entity.type
_entity.pdbx_description
1 polymer ?
#
loop_
_entity_poly.entity_id
_entity_poly.type
_entity_poly.pdbx_seq_one_letter_code
_entity_poly.pdbx_strand_id
1 'polypeptide(L)'
;MKIGNSNNEMNQNEKNKWQYNNAKEKVRKLKLFYLHLIGYFIGSALLLYNLYIVAGPYKNNIISLNLSILFFWTVLIIIHGLIVFKHKHIFKKSWEDKKTEQFLKEKEEKTTYWE
;
A
#
# COMPACT_ATOMS: atom_id res chain seq x y z
N MET A 1 -2.35 36.19 30.79
CA MET A 1 -2.50 35.68 29.41
C MET A 1 -1.60 34.45 29.23
N LYS A 2 -2.17 33.23 29.14
CA LYS A 2 -1.41 31.96 28.97
C LYS A 2 -1.95 31.14 27.78
N ILE A 3 -2.47 31.83 26.77
CA ILE A 3 -3.28 31.24 25.69
C ILE A 3 -2.41 30.69 24.55
N GLY A 4 -1.13 31.11 24.45
CA GLY A 4 -0.22 30.70 23.38
C GLY A 4 0.31 29.26 23.45
N ASN A 5 0.36 28.63 24.63
CA ASN A 5 0.94 27.28 24.77
C ASN A 5 -0.05 26.18 24.37
N SER A 6 -1.34 26.32 24.72
CA SER A 6 -2.37 25.33 24.42
C SER A 6 -2.60 25.16 22.91
N ASN A 7 -2.60 26.27 22.15
CA ASN A 7 -2.81 26.22 20.70
C ASN A 7 -1.67 25.48 19.96
N ASN A 8 -0.44 25.60 20.45
CA ASN A 8 0.71 24.89 19.90
C ASN A 8 0.67 23.40 20.23
N GLU A 9 0.33 23.03 21.47
CA GLU A 9 0.21 21.62 21.87
C GLU A 9 -0.93 20.90 21.14
N MET A 10 -2.08 21.56 20.98
CA MET A 10 -3.22 21.02 20.22
C MET A 10 -2.84 20.78 18.75
N ASN A 11 -2.18 21.76 18.11
CA ASN A 11 -1.74 21.64 16.72
C ASN A 11 -0.70 20.51 16.54
N GLN A 12 0.25 20.36 17.46
CA GLN A 12 1.22 19.26 17.41
C GLN A 12 0.55 17.89 17.59
N ASN A 13 -0.42 17.77 18.51
CA ASN A 13 -1.17 16.54 18.70
C ASN A 13 -2.00 16.16 17.47
N GLU A 14 -2.66 17.12 16.82
CA GLU A 14 -3.38 16.89 15.57
C GLU A 14 -2.45 16.42 14.45
N LYS A 15 -1.28 17.08 14.33
CA LYS A 15 -0.25 16.74 13.33
C LYS A 15 0.30 15.34 13.56
N ASN A 16 0.59 14.98 14.81
CA ASN A 16 1.08 13.66 15.20
C ASN A 16 0.04 12.57 14.92
N LYS A 17 -1.23 12.81 15.28
CA LYS A 17 -2.34 11.87 15.04
C LYS A 17 -2.57 11.65 13.55
N TRP A 18 -2.49 12.69 12.74
CA TRP A 18 -2.63 12.61 11.29
C TRP A 18 -1.46 11.85 10.63
N GLN A 19 -0.22 12.11 11.05
CA GLN A 19 0.94 11.34 10.57
C GLN A 19 0.85 9.87 10.96
N TYR A 20 0.43 9.57 12.19
CA TYR A 20 0.22 8.21 12.67
C TYR A 20 -0.85 7.47 11.84
N ASN A 21 -2.00 8.11 11.57
CA ASN A 21 -3.06 7.50 10.78
C ASN A 21 -2.62 7.23 9.33
N ASN A 22 -1.87 8.15 8.72
CA ASN A 22 -1.32 7.95 7.38
C ASN A 22 -0.28 6.81 7.35
N ALA A 23 0.59 6.72 8.34
CA ALA A 23 1.54 5.61 8.46
C ALA A 23 0.80 4.27 8.64
N LYS A 24 -0.24 4.24 9.47
CA LYS A 24 -1.08 3.06 9.72
C LYS A 24 -1.81 2.58 8.47
N GLU A 25 -2.40 3.49 7.70
CA GLU A 25 -3.04 3.21 6.41
C GLU A 25 -2.06 2.61 5.39
N LYS A 26 -0.84 3.16 5.31
CA LYS A 26 0.22 2.63 4.44
C LYS A 26 0.61 1.20 4.82
N VAL A 27 0.81 0.93 6.10
CA VAL A 27 1.15 -0.41 6.61
C VAL A 27 0.01 -1.39 6.36
N ARG A 28 -1.25 -0.97 6.51
CA ARG A 28 -2.42 -1.82 6.25
C ARG A 28 -2.49 -2.28 4.79
N LYS A 29 -2.30 -1.37 3.84
CA LYS A 29 -2.24 -1.71 2.40
C LYS A 29 -1.10 -2.68 2.08
N LEU A 30 0.07 -2.45 2.69
CA LEU A 30 1.23 -3.30 2.51
C LEU A 30 1.00 -4.71 3.09
N LYS A 31 0.41 -4.83 4.27
CA LYS A 31 0.06 -6.12 4.88
C LYS A 31 -0.89 -6.94 4.00
N LEU A 32 -1.90 -6.30 3.40
CA LEU A 32 -2.83 -6.98 2.50
C LEU A 32 -2.13 -7.51 1.24
N PHE A 33 -1.17 -6.75 0.69
CA PHE A 33 -0.33 -7.18 -0.42
C PHE A 33 0.53 -8.39 -0.06
N TYR A 34 1.23 -8.35 1.08
CA TYR A 34 2.05 -9.47 1.53
C TYR A 34 1.25 -10.75 1.77
N LEU A 35 0.01 -10.64 2.25
CA LEU A 35 -0.87 -11.81 2.43
C LEU A 35 -1.18 -12.48 1.09
N HIS A 36 -1.44 -11.72 0.03
CA HIS A 36 -1.60 -12.26 -1.32
C HIS A 36 -0.31 -12.88 -1.85
N LEU A 37 0.84 -12.25 -1.59
CA LEU A 37 2.15 -12.74 -2.04
C LEU A 37 2.53 -14.07 -1.37
N ILE A 38 2.26 -14.19 -0.06
CA ILE A 38 2.44 -15.43 0.71
C ILE A 38 1.47 -16.51 0.20
N GLY A 39 0.20 -16.17 0.00
CA GLY A 39 -0.80 -17.08 -0.56
C GLY A 39 -0.40 -17.60 -1.94
N TYR A 40 0.18 -16.75 -2.79
CA TYR A 40 0.73 -17.17 -4.09
C TYR A 40 1.93 -18.10 -3.96
N PHE A 41 2.85 -17.84 -3.02
CA PHE A 41 3.99 -18.72 -2.81
C PHE A 41 3.54 -20.11 -2.34
N ILE A 42 2.59 -20.17 -1.40
CA ILE A 42 1.98 -21.42 -0.94
C ILE A 42 1.23 -22.11 -2.09
N GLY A 43 0.40 -21.37 -2.83
CA GLY A 43 -0.38 -21.92 -3.94
C GLY A 43 0.52 -22.46 -5.05
N SER A 44 1.58 -21.73 -5.40
CA SER A 44 2.57 -22.15 -6.38
C SER A 44 3.33 -23.39 -5.93
N ALA A 45 3.71 -23.47 -4.65
CA ALA A 45 4.36 -24.65 -4.10
C ALA A 45 3.44 -25.88 -4.10
N LEU A 46 2.15 -25.71 -3.74
CA LEU A 46 1.16 -26.79 -3.80
C LEU A 46 0.88 -27.26 -5.23
N LEU A 47 0.80 -26.33 -6.20
CA LEU A 47 0.62 -26.64 -7.62
C LEU A 47 1.85 -27.36 -8.19
N LEU A 48 3.05 -26.93 -7.83
CA LEU A 48 4.29 -27.58 -8.22
C LEU A 48 4.42 -28.98 -7.59
N TYR A 49 4.00 -29.12 -6.34
CA TYR A 49 3.92 -30.42 -5.68
C TYR A 49 2.89 -31.33 -6.40
N ASN A 50 1.71 -30.83 -6.72
CA ASN A 50 0.69 -31.57 -7.49
C ASN A 50 1.24 -32.04 -8.85
N LEU A 51 2.01 -31.20 -9.54
CA LEU A 51 2.70 -31.54 -10.79
C LEU A 51 3.72 -32.67 -10.64
N TYR A 52 4.34 -32.80 -9.46
CA TYR A 52 5.33 -33.84 -9.16
C TYR A 52 4.68 -35.22 -8.92
N ILE A 53 3.53 -35.26 -8.24
CA ILE A 53 2.82 -36.51 -7.88
C ILE A 53 1.81 -36.97 -8.92
N VAL A 54 1.42 -36.11 -9.87
CA VAL A 54 0.37 -36.46 -10.83
C VAL A 54 0.84 -37.57 -11.80
N ALA A 55 0.10 -38.68 -11.80
CA ALA A 55 0.32 -39.84 -12.65
C ALA A 55 -1.03 -40.37 -13.18
N GLY A 56 -1.02 -40.93 -14.40
CA GLY A 56 -2.22 -41.50 -15.04
C GLY A 56 -2.63 -40.83 -16.36
N PRO A 57 -3.71 -41.30 -17.00
CA PRO A 57 -4.12 -40.87 -18.35
C PRO A 57 -4.57 -39.40 -18.41
N TYR A 58 -5.01 -38.83 -17.28
CA TYR A 58 -5.46 -37.44 -17.18
C TYR A 58 -4.34 -36.45 -16.85
N LYS A 59 -3.09 -36.92 -16.76
CA LYS A 59 -1.91 -36.12 -16.40
C LYS A 59 -1.83 -34.84 -17.23
N ASN A 60 -1.89 -34.95 -18.56
CA ASN A 60 -1.71 -33.79 -19.44
C ASN A 60 -2.76 -32.69 -19.22
N ASN A 61 -4.01 -33.06 -18.97
CA ASN A 61 -5.08 -32.10 -18.70
C ASN A 61 -4.87 -31.39 -17.37
N ILE A 62 -4.47 -32.13 -16.33
CA ILE A 62 -4.17 -31.57 -15.00
C ILE A 62 -2.97 -30.62 -15.08
N ILE A 63 -1.92 -30.99 -15.81
CA ILE A 63 -0.75 -30.14 -16.05
C ILE A 63 -1.14 -28.85 -16.76
N SER A 64 -1.93 -28.95 -17.83
CA SER A 64 -2.37 -27.77 -18.60
C SER A 64 -3.19 -26.81 -17.75
N LEU A 65 -4.09 -27.33 -16.90
CA LEU A 65 -4.87 -26.51 -15.97
C LEU A 65 -4.00 -25.85 -14.91
N ASN A 66 -3.06 -26.59 -14.30
CA ASN A 66 -2.12 -26.06 -13.31
C ASN A 66 -1.24 -24.96 -13.90
N LEU A 67 -0.71 -25.15 -15.12
CA LEU A 67 0.07 -24.13 -15.83
C LEU A 67 -0.75 -22.88 -16.13
N SER A 68 -2.00 -23.04 -16.58
CA SER A 68 -2.87 -21.91 -16.87
C SER A 68 -3.19 -21.13 -15.59
N ILE A 69 -3.51 -21.81 -14.49
CA ILE A 69 -3.71 -21.17 -13.18
C ILE A 69 -2.44 -20.42 -12.77
N LEU A 70 -1.26 -21.05 -12.82
CA LEU A 70 -0.01 -20.39 -12.46
C LEU A 70 0.23 -19.15 -13.29
N PHE A 71 0.04 -19.23 -14.61
CA PHE A 71 0.23 -18.12 -15.52
C PHE A 71 -0.68 -16.93 -15.18
N PHE A 72 -1.99 -17.16 -15.00
CA PHE A 72 -2.92 -16.10 -14.62
C PHE A 72 -2.58 -15.50 -13.25
N TRP A 73 -2.23 -16.34 -12.27
CA TRP A 73 -1.87 -15.87 -10.94
C TRP A 73 -0.56 -15.08 -10.93
N THR A 74 0.44 -15.48 -11.72
CA THR A 74 1.70 -14.74 -11.91
C THR A 74 1.43 -13.36 -12.52
N VAL A 75 0.63 -13.28 -13.58
CA VAL A 75 0.28 -12.01 -14.24
C VAL A 75 -0.48 -11.09 -13.27
N LEU A 76 -1.45 -11.63 -12.53
CA LEU A 76 -2.25 -10.88 -11.57
C LEU A 76 -1.38 -10.27 -10.46
N ILE A 77 -0.39 -11.00 -9.95
CA ILE A 77 0.56 -10.49 -8.96
C ILE A 77 1.49 -9.43 -9.51
N ILE A 78 1.95 -9.57 -10.75
CA ILE A 78 2.81 -8.56 -11.38
C ILE A 78 2.03 -7.25 -11.48
N ILE A 79 0.79 -7.29 -11.96
CA ILE A 79 -0.08 -6.11 -12.05
C ILE A 79 -0.35 -5.52 -10.66
N HIS A 80 -0.67 -6.36 -9.68
CA HIS A 80 -0.97 -5.89 -8.32
C HIS A 80 0.26 -5.28 -7.63
N GLY A 81 1.43 -5.89 -7.81
CA GLY A 81 2.72 -5.39 -7.36
C GLY A 81 3.03 -4.04 -7.98
N LEU A 82 2.85 -3.91 -9.30
CA LEU A 82 3.00 -2.62 -9.99
C LEU A 82 2.04 -1.57 -9.43
N ILE A 83 0.77 -1.88 -9.17
CA ILE A 83 -0.18 -0.92 -8.58
C ILE A 83 0.26 -0.46 -7.18
N VAL A 84 0.66 -1.40 -6.32
CA VAL A 84 1.09 -1.08 -4.94
C VAL A 84 2.39 -0.26 -4.94
N PHE A 85 3.36 -0.62 -5.79
CA PHE A 85 4.63 0.10 -5.89
C PHE A 85 4.48 1.46 -6.58
N LYS A 86 3.65 1.54 -7.62
CA LYS A 86 3.34 2.79 -8.33
C LYS A 86 2.53 3.74 -7.44
N HIS A 87 1.61 3.22 -6.62
CA HIS A 87 0.96 4.02 -5.58
C HIS A 87 1.99 4.55 -4.56
N LYS A 88 2.96 3.73 -4.12
CA LYS A 88 4.04 4.20 -3.23
C LYS A 88 4.87 5.34 -3.84
N HIS A 89 5.11 5.33 -5.16
CA HIS A 89 5.95 6.32 -5.83
C HIS A 89 5.19 7.59 -6.26
N ILE A 90 3.94 7.48 -6.73
CA ILE A 90 3.12 8.63 -7.15
C ILE A 90 2.58 9.41 -5.95
N PHE A 91 2.12 8.71 -4.91
CA PHE A 91 1.54 9.38 -3.74
C PHE A 91 2.57 10.14 -2.91
N LYS A 92 3.86 9.78 -2.96
CA LYS A 92 4.89 10.48 -2.17
C LYS A 92 5.08 11.92 -2.66
N LYS A 93 5.27 12.12 -3.96
CA LYS A 93 5.57 13.45 -4.54
C LYS A 93 4.35 14.39 -4.53
N SER A 94 3.20 13.92 -5.02
CA SER A 94 2.00 14.78 -5.10
C SER A 94 1.42 15.16 -3.73
N TRP A 95 1.55 14.29 -2.73
CA TRP A 95 1.07 14.57 -1.38
C TRP A 95 2.01 15.49 -0.59
N GLU A 96 3.33 15.33 -0.75
CA GLU A 96 4.32 16.25 -0.16
C GLU A 96 4.14 17.66 -0.75
N ASP A 97 3.98 17.78 -2.06
CA ASP A 97 3.81 19.08 -2.73
C ASP A 97 2.50 19.77 -2.31
N LYS A 98 1.36 19.05 -2.34
CA LYS A 98 0.08 19.63 -1.91
C LYS A 98 0.06 20.06 -0.45
N LYS A 99 0.76 19.33 0.42
CA LYS A 99 0.82 19.67 1.85
C LYS A 99 1.73 20.86 2.11
N THR A 100 2.85 20.94 1.41
CA THR A 100 3.75 22.11 1.47
C THR A 100 3.02 23.38 1.03
N GLU A 101 2.24 23.30 -0.04
CA GLU A 101 1.41 24.44 -0.52
C GLU A 101 0.32 24.84 0.48
N GLN A 102 -0.36 23.86 1.11
CA GLN A 102 -1.33 24.15 2.18
C GLN A 102 -0.68 24.80 3.40
N PHE A 103 0.51 24.35 3.83
CA PHE A 103 1.22 24.94 4.95
C PHE A 103 1.74 26.35 4.65
N LEU A 104 2.11 26.65 3.39
CA LEU A 104 2.49 27.99 2.95
C LEU A 104 1.28 28.94 2.97
N LYS A 105 0.14 28.53 2.41
CA LYS A 105 -1.11 29.31 2.46
C LYS A 105 -1.60 29.57 3.88
N GLU A 106 -1.57 28.55 4.75
CA GLU A 106 -2.04 28.69 6.13
C GLU A 106 -1.12 29.59 6.98
N LYS A 107 0.15 29.75 6.59
CA LYS A 107 1.06 30.73 7.22
C LYS A 107 0.78 32.15 6.73
N GLU A 108 0.56 32.33 5.43
CA GLU A 108 0.28 33.65 4.84
C GLU A 108 -1.05 34.23 5.32
N GLU A 109 -2.13 33.42 5.38
CA GLU A 109 -3.44 33.90 5.87
C GLU A 109 -3.41 34.36 7.33
N LYS A 110 -2.58 33.73 8.18
CA LYS A 110 -2.48 34.06 9.60
C LYS A 110 -1.65 35.33 9.88
N THR A 111 -0.83 35.77 8.93
CA THR A 111 -0.03 37.00 9.09
C THR A 111 -0.80 38.27 8.69
N THR A 112 -1.81 38.16 7.82
CA THR A 112 -2.62 39.30 7.33
C THR A 112 -3.77 39.73 8.25
N TYR A 113 -4.09 38.96 9.30
CA TYR A 113 -5.20 39.30 10.23
C TYR A 113 -4.80 40.25 11.36
N TRP A 114 -3.53 40.67 11.44
CA TRP A 114 -2.99 41.53 12.49
C TRP A 114 -2.42 42.87 11.97
N GLU A 115 -2.78 43.26 10.75
CA GLU A 115 -2.60 44.64 10.24
C GLU A 115 -3.94 45.39 10.20
#